data_AF-A0A8T3PFV8-F1
#
_entry.id   AF-A0A8T3PFV8-F1
#
_cell.length_a   1.000
_cell.length_b   1.000
_cell.length_c   1.000
_cell.angle_alpha   90.00
_cell.angle_beta   90.00
_cell.angle_gamma   90.00
#
_symmetry.space_group_name_H-M   'P 1'
#
loop_
_entity.id
_entity.type
_entity.pdbx_description
1 polymer ?
#
loop_
_entity_poly.entity_id
_entity_poly.type
_entity_poly.pdbx_seq_one_letter_code
_entity_poly.pdbx_strand_id
1 'polypeptide(L)'
;MSSNISQNFPYSSETEPERAAAVEAALGRFDGLRDKVAAETTPLGHVAAEDHGAEARWWVWVCPTDDFTGRLHVAGYPLEWHGLYTVCDTCGSTFLR
;
A
#
# COMPACT_ATOMS: atom_id res chain seq x y z
N MET A 1 1.55 11.69 -21.80
CA MET A 1 2.60 10.66 -22.00
C MET A 1 3.24 10.43 -20.63
N SER A 2 3.31 9.25 -20.03
CA SER A 2 3.35 7.90 -20.58
C SER A 2 2.21 6.99 -20.10
N SER A 3 1.85 6.06 -20.97
CA SER A 3 1.22 4.79 -20.62
C SER A 3 2.18 4.00 -19.76
N ASN A 4 1.86 3.78 -18.48
CA ASN A 4 2.48 2.71 -17.72
C ASN A 4 1.50 2.02 -16.76
N ILE A 5 0.30 1.71 -17.28
CA ILE A 5 -0.55 0.64 -16.73
C ILE A 5 0.09 -0.75 -16.97
N SER A 6 1.12 -0.84 -17.82
CA SER A 6 1.84 -2.08 -18.13
C SER A 6 2.93 -2.38 -17.10
N GLN A 7 2.49 -2.81 -15.91
CA GLN A 7 3.09 -3.83 -15.03
C GLN A 7 2.32 -3.86 -13.69
N ASN A 8 0.99 -3.66 -13.76
CA ASN A 8 0.08 -3.69 -12.61
C ASN A 8 -0.34 -5.14 -12.26
N PHE A 9 0.61 -6.09 -12.30
CA PHE A 9 0.35 -7.41 -11.74
C PHE A 9 0.80 -7.39 -10.27
N PRO A 10 -0.10 -7.72 -9.34
CA PRO A 10 0.32 -8.00 -7.97
C PRO A 10 1.42 -9.05 -7.98
N TYR A 11 2.51 -8.78 -7.29
CA TYR A 11 3.62 -9.72 -7.18
C TYR A 11 3.27 -10.85 -6.20
N SER A 12 2.49 -10.51 -5.17
CA SER A 12 1.99 -11.42 -4.15
C SER A 12 0.76 -10.82 -3.48
N SER A 13 0.22 -11.51 -2.48
CA SER A 13 -0.71 -10.94 -1.53
C SER A 13 -0.22 -11.11 -0.09
N GLU A 14 -0.78 -10.33 0.81
CA GLU A 14 -0.53 -10.37 2.27
C GLU A 14 -1.86 -10.38 3.03
N THR A 15 -1.85 -10.87 4.26
CA THR A 15 -2.99 -10.78 5.18
C THR A 15 -3.14 -9.35 5.70
N GLU A 16 -4.32 -9.01 6.21
CA GLU A 16 -4.54 -7.72 6.88
C GLU A 16 -3.54 -7.44 8.02
N PRO A 17 -3.22 -8.38 8.93
CA PRO A 17 -2.20 -8.15 9.97
C PRO A 17 -0.79 -7.89 9.41
N GLU A 18 -0.39 -8.62 8.36
CA GLU A 18 0.91 -8.42 7.69
C GLU A 18 1.00 -7.03 7.05
N ARG A 19 -0.05 -6.63 6.32
CA ARG A 19 -0.18 -5.28 5.73
C ARG A 19 -0.07 -4.20 6.80
N ALA A 20 -0.86 -4.31 7.87
CA ALA A 20 -0.90 -3.32 8.94
C ALA A 20 0.48 -3.15 9.60
N ALA A 21 1.17 -4.26 9.86
CA ALA A 21 2.51 -4.24 10.44
C ALA A 21 3.55 -3.61 9.50
N ALA A 22 3.50 -3.93 8.19
CA ALA A 22 4.41 -3.36 7.20
C ALA A 22 4.21 -1.84 7.04
N VAL A 23 2.95 -1.38 6.98
CA VAL A 23 2.63 0.05 6.92
C VAL A 23 3.11 0.76 8.17
N GLU A 24 2.78 0.27 9.38
CA GLU A 24 3.22 0.93 10.61
C GLU A 24 4.75 0.96 10.76
N ALA A 25 5.45 -0.10 10.33
CA ALA A 25 6.90 -0.11 10.28
C ALA A 25 7.45 0.98 9.34
N ALA A 26 6.87 1.14 8.15
CA ALA A 26 7.25 2.21 7.22
C ALA A 26 6.96 3.61 7.79
N LEU A 27 5.78 3.81 8.39
CA LEU A 27 5.38 5.08 9.01
C LEU A 27 6.30 5.47 10.18
N GLY A 28 6.82 4.48 10.92
CA GLY A 28 7.78 4.71 12.01
C GLY A 28 9.22 4.91 11.52
N ARG A 29 9.56 4.45 10.31
CA ARG A 29 10.90 4.52 9.74
C ARG A 29 11.18 5.81 8.97
N PHE A 30 10.18 6.37 8.30
CA PHE A 30 10.35 7.50 7.39
C PHE A 30 9.70 8.78 7.93
N ASP A 31 10.52 9.76 8.25
CA ASP A 31 10.08 11.06 8.78
C ASP A 31 9.08 11.74 7.83
N GLY A 32 7.98 12.24 8.40
CA GLY A 32 6.91 12.94 7.66
C GLY A 32 5.97 12.04 6.85
N LEU A 33 6.26 10.73 6.71
CA LEU A 33 5.41 9.83 5.93
C LEU A 33 4.02 9.66 6.57
N ARG A 34 3.94 9.62 7.91
CA ARG A 34 2.67 9.51 8.63
C ARG A 34 1.75 10.70 8.36
N ASP A 35 2.29 11.90 8.44
CA ASP A 35 1.54 13.14 8.19
C ASP A 35 1.07 13.20 6.74
N LYS A 36 1.93 12.79 5.79
CA LYS A 36 1.56 12.69 4.38
C LYS A 36 0.41 11.72 4.14
N VAL A 37 0.50 10.49 4.67
CA VAL A 37 -0.57 9.48 4.53
C VAL A 37 -1.88 9.99 5.13
N ALA A 38 -1.83 10.61 6.31
CA ALA A 38 -3.01 11.17 6.96
C ALA A 38 -3.64 12.32 6.15
N ALA A 39 -2.84 13.11 5.45
CA ALA A 39 -3.31 14.23 4.63
C ALA A 39 -3.91 13.80 3.29
N GLU A 40 -3.46 12.68 2.72
CA GLU A 40 -3.80 12.26 1.35
C GLU A 40 -4.82 11.11 1.29
N THR A 41 -5.15 10.47 2.42
CA THR A 41 -5.94 9.24 2.43
C THR A 41 -7.06 9.21 3.46
N THR A 42 -8.06 8.37 3.20
CA THR A 42 -8.93 7.80 4.22
C THR A 42 -8.40 6.43 4.66
N PRO A 43 -8.44 6.11 5.98
CA PRO A 43 -8.07 4.78 6.48
C PRO A 43 -8.97 3.68 5.91
N LEU A 44 -8.45 2.44 5.84
CA LEU A 44 -9.18 1.26 5.35
C LEU A 44 -10.37 0.85 6.24
N GLY A 45 -10.46 1.39 7.47
CA GLY A 45 -11.53 1.07 8.41
C GLY A 45 -11.41 -0.34 9.00
N HIS A 46 -12.54 -0.91 9.43
CA HIS A 46 -12.58 -2.31 9.87
C HIS A 46 -12.59 -3.23 8.65
N VAL A 47 -11.52 -4.02 8.51
CA VAL A 47 -11.38 -5.01 7.44
C VAL A 47 -11.89 -6.35 7.98
N ALA A 48 -13.09 -6.75 7.54
CA ALA A 48 -13.70 -8.03 7.91
C ALA A 48 -13.15 -9.18 7.05
N ALA A 49 -13.34 -10.42 7.52
CA ALA A 49 -13.10 -11.61 6.72
C ALA A 49 -13.95 -11.58 5.43
N GLU A 50 -13.41 -12.13 4.35
CA GLU A 50 -14.06 -12.23 3.05
C GLU A 50 -15.17 -13.29 3.05
N ASP A 51 -15.96 -13.32 1.97
CA ASP A 51 -16.94 -14.38 1.73
C ASP A 51 -16.28 -15.76 1.88
N HIS A 52 -16.97 -16.69 2.55
CA HIS A 52 -16.48 -18.01 2.97
C HIS A 52 -15.51 -18.02 4.18
N GLY A 53 -15.36 -16.89 4.89
CA GLY A 53 -14.62 -16.84 6.16
C GLY A 53 -13.10 -16.87 5.99
N ALA A 54 -12.60 -16.61 4.78
CA ALA A 54 -11.18 -16.42 4.53
C ALA A 54 -10.72 -15.07 5.09
N GLU A 55 -9.48 -15.00 5.58
CA GLU A 55 -8.88 -13.73 6.00
C GLU A 55 -8.80 -12.77 4.80
N ALA A 56 -9.04 -11.48 5.03
CA ALA A 56 -8.89 -10.47 4.00
C ALA A 56 -7.45 -10.44 3.46
N ARG A 57 -7.33 -10.39 2.13
CA ARG A 57 -6.04 -10.37 1.45
C ARG A 57 -5.84 -9.06 0.69
N TRP A 58 -4.62 -8.54 0.77
CA TRP A 58 -4.20 -7.33 0.08
C TRP A 58 -3.17 -7.65 -0.97
N TRP A 59 -3.30 -7.04 -2.14
CA TRP A 59 -2.27 -7.12 -3.16
C TRP A 59 -1.02 -6.36 -2.73
N VAL A 60 0.13 -6.92 -3.07
CA VAL A 60 1.45 -6.31 -2.87
C VAL A 60 2.11 -6.13 -4.23
N TRP A 61 2.68 -4.96 -4.45
CA TRP A 61 3.40 -4.63 -5.70
C TRP A 61 4.88 -4.39 -5.43
N VAL A 62 5.68 -4.51 -6.48
CA VAL A 62 7.09 -4.09 -6.44
C VAL A 62 7.17 -2.57 -6.52
N CYS A 63 8.00 -1.96 -5.68
CA CYS A 63 8.31 -0.54 -5.78
C CYS A 63 9.20 -0.30 -7.00
N PRO A 64 8.89 0.66 -7.89
CA PRO A 64 9.71 0.93 -9.06
C PRO A 64 10.97 1.76 -8.75
N THR A 65 11.18 2.14 -7.49
CA THR A 65 12.39 2.86 -7.04
C THR A 65 13.40 1.88 -6.43
N ASP A 66 14.63 2.37 -6.21
CA ASP A 66 15.69 1.65 -5.47
C ASP A 66 15.89 0.20 -5.92
N ASP A 67 16.12 0.03 -7.22
CA ASP A 67 16.44 -1.25 -7.86
C ASP A 67 15.40 -2.35 -7.61
N PHE A 68 14.12 -1.98 -7.49
CA PHE A 68 12.99 -2.91 -7.40
C PHE A 68 13.00 -3.82 -6.16
N THR A 69 13.74 -3.40 -5.12
CA THR A 69 13.90 -4.16 -3.88
C THR A 69 12.71 -4.01 -2.93
N GLY A 70 12.06 -2.84 -2.95
CA GLY A 70 10.95 -2.54 -2.05
C GLY A 70 9.61 -3.16 -2.44
N ARG A 71 8.70 -3.21 -1.46
CA ARG A 71 7.32 -3.68 -1.60
C ARG A 71 6.34 -2.59 -1.22
N LEU A 72 5.25 -2.50 -1.99
CA LEU A 72 4.19 -1.52 -1.84
C LEU A 72 3.01 -2.14 -1.09
N HIS A 73 2.71 -1.58 0.08
CA HIS A 73 1.65 -2.03 0.97
C HIS A 73 0.51 -1.01 0.98
N VAL A 74 -0.74 -1.48 1.02
CA VAL A 74 -1.91 -0.60 1.02
C VAL A 74 -2.02 0.11 2.37
N ALA A 75 -1.99 1.44 2.34
CA ALA A 75 -2.08 2.30 3.53
C ALA A 75 -3.44 3.00 3.67
N GLY A 76 -4.22 3.09 2.60
CA GLY A 76 -5.53 3.72 2.63
C GLY A 76 -6.14 3.88 1.25
N TYR A 77 -7.26 4.61 1.20
CA TYR A 77 -7.88 5.05 -0.04
C TYR A 77 -7.52 6.52 -0.28
N PRO A 78 -7.05 6.92 -1.47
CA PRO A 78 -6.71 8.31 -1.75
C PRO A 78 -7.97 9.19 -1.75
N LEU A 79 -7.87 10.42 -1.25
CA LEU A 79 -9.02 11.33 -1.13
C LEU A 79 -9.60 11.79 -2.49
N GLU A 80 -8.73 11.98 -3.48
CA GLU A 80 -9.10 12.62 -4.75
C GLU A 80 -9.24 11.63 -5.92
N TRP A 81 -8.92 10.36 -5.71
CA TRP A 81 -8.84 9.36 -6.78
C TRP A 81 -9.55 8.07 -6.39
N HIS A 82 -10.01 7.30 -7.37
CA HIS A 82 -10.52 5.95 -7.13
C HIS A 82 -9.38 4.95 -7.31
N GLY A 83 -8.81 4.48 -6.20
CA GLY A 83 -7.71 3.52 -6.22
C GLY A 83 -7.24 3.15 -4.82
N LEU A 84 -6.09 2.48 -4.74
CA LEU A 84 -5.41 2.16 -3.49
C LEU A 84 -4.20 3.07 -3.34
N TYR A 85 -4.05 3.67 -2.16
CA TYR A 85 -2.86 4.41 -1.79
C TYR A 85 -1.87 3.47 -1.12
N THR A 86 -0.68 3.35 -1.70
CA THR A 86 0.35 2.42 -1.22
C THR A 86 1.60 3.14 -0.75
N VAL A 87 2.28 2.56 0.23
CA VAL A 87 3.58 3.02 0.76
C VAL A 87 4.64 1.95 0.56
N CYS A 88 5.86 2.38 0.24
CA CYS A 88 7.01 1.48 0.12
C CYS A 88 7.68 1.23 1.47
N ASP A 89 7.88 -0.04 1.81
CA ASP A 89 8.56 -0.49 3.03
C ASP A 89 10.05 -0.12 3.10
N THR A 90 10.67 0.11 1.95
CA THR A 90 12.13 0.25 1.82
C THR A 90 12.57 1.70 1.64
N CYS A 91 11.79 2.50 0.90
CA CYS A 91 12.17 3.87 0.53
C CYS A 91 11.18 4.95 0.96
N GLY A 92 10.02 4.58 1.52
CA GLY A 92 8.99 5.52 1.96
C GLY A 92 8.23 6.24 0.83
N SER A 93 8.51 5.92 -0.44
CA SER A 93 7.76 6.47 -1.58
C SER A 93 6.31 5.99 -1.59
N THR A 94 5.42 6.80 -2.16
CA THR A 94 3.98 6.50 -2.22
C THR A 94 3.47 6.42 -3.66
N PHE A 95 2.51 5.53 -3.90
CA PHE A 95 1.97 5.26 -5.25
C PHE A 95 0.47 4.98 -5.21
N LEU A 96 -0.22 5.31 -6.30
CA LEU A 96 -1.60 4.92 -6.55
C LEU A 96 -1.65 3.60 -7.35
N ARG A 97 -2.61 2.73 -7.01
CA ARG A 97 -2.87 1.45 -7.69
C ARG A 97 -4.32 1.26 -8.05
#